data_AF-A0A2T4XCX3-F1
#
_entry.id   AF-A0A2T4XCX3-F1
#
_cell.length_a   1.000
_cell.length_b   1.000
_cell.length_c   1.000
_cell.angle_alpha   90.00
_cell.angle_beta   90.00
_cell.angle_gamma   90.00
#
_symmetry.space_group_name_H-M   'P 1'
#
loop_
_entity.id
_entity.type
_entity.pdbx_description
1 polymer ?
#
loop_
_entity_poly.entity_id
_entity_poly.type
_entity_poly.pdbx_seq_one_letter_code
_entity_poly.pdbx_strand_id
1 'polypeptide(L)'
;MRPIFEQQLDLARSKEEIPLLDHAGGATRYGIDSLLYILGQRWAWIPAVARLRPVDWFLRRLYRLVSYNRRVIVANNTPAGAFDCAPPFHLFYRVLYLLLALAVGGGLLGWFAEKYFPPLLALAVLVGAMAILLPALRRPSPDAVHYLGIMATPLLVAGLLVLPALWWPLLAWPLAGLALVVGGSMVGRRWDSLIKSNR
;
A
#
# COMPACT_ATOMS: atom_id res chain seq x y z
N MET A 1 -14.32 33.25 -8.41
CA MET A 1 -15.15 32.50 -7.44
C MET A 1 -14.44 31.19 -7.14
N ARG A 2 -13.97 30.97 -5.91
CA ARG A 2 -13.53 29.63 -5.50
C ARG A 2 -14.77 28.74 -5.47
N PRO A 3 -14.75 27.54 -6.07
CA PRO A 3 -15.91 26.66 -6.08
C PRO A 3 -16.33 26.34 -4.62
N ILE A 4 -17.64 26.15 -4.37
CA ILE A 4 -18.22 25.91 -3.03
C ILE A 4 -17.46 24.79 -2.26
N PHE A 5 -16.92 23.82 -3.01
CA PHE A 5 -16.08 22.73 -2.51
C PHE A 5 -14.85 23.18 -1.72
N GLU A 6 -14.20 24.29 -2.07
CA GLU A 6 -12.99 24.76 -1.38
C GLU A 6 -13.28 25.36 0.01
N GLN A 7 -14.52 25.78 0.28
CA GLN A 7 -14.90 26.33 1.58
C GLN A 7 -15.24 25.25 2.62
N GLN A 8 -15.62 24.05 2.17
CA GLN A 8 -15.94 22.90 3.01
C GLN A 8 -14.76 21.95 3.22
N LEU A 9 -13.64 22.23 2.55
CA LEU A 9 -12.48 21.35 2.50
C LEU A 9 -11.29 21.94 3.26
N ASP A 10 -10.95 21.33 4.40
CA ASP A 10 -9.67 21.56 5.04
C ASP A 10 -8.54 20.91 4.23
N LEU A 11 -7.85 21.72 3.43
CA LEU A 11 -6.75 21.30 2.56
C LEU A 11 -5.53 20.78 3.34
N ALA A 12 -5.29 21.26 4.56
CA ALA A 12 -4.18 20.80 5.38
C ALA A 12 -4.45 19.37 5.86
N ARG A 13 -5.66 19.15 6.38
CA ARG A 13 -6.12 17.83 6.85
C ARG A 13 -6.28 16.82 5.71
N SER A 14 -6.69 17.26 4.52
CA SER A 14 -6.91 16.41 3.33
C SER A 14 -5.65 15.69 2.82
N LYS A 15 -4.46 16.18 3.19
CA LYS A 15 -3.17 15.54 2.85
C LYS A 15 -2.93 14.24 3.63
N GLU A 16 -3.51 14.12 4.82
CA GLU A 16 -3.34 12.94 5.69
C GLU A 16 -4.63 12.11 5.81
N GLU A 17 -5.78 12.76 5.73
CA GLU A 17 -7.08 12.14 5.86
C GLU A 17 -7.91 12.32 4.59
N ILE A 18 -8.37 11.22 3.99
CA ILE A 18 -9.15 11.30 2.75
C ILE A 18 -10.53 11.92 3.08
N PRO A 19 -10.88 13.07 2.49
CA PRO A 19 -12.15 13.74 2.73
C PRO A 19 -13.30 13.01 2.03
N LEU A 20 -14.46 13.00 2.66
CA LEU A 20 -15.74 12.62 2.07
C LEU A 20 -16.69 13.81 2.15
N LEU A 21 -16.93 14.42 0.98
CA LEU A 21 -17.78 15.58 0.81
C LEU A 21 -19.26 15.17 0.77
N ASP A 22 -20.10 15.98 1.40
CA ASP A 22 -21.54 15.85 1.33
C ASP A 22 -22.11 16.91 0.38
N HIS A 23 -22.63 16.46 -0.76
CA HIS A 23 -23.22 17.34 -1.77
C HIS A 23 -24.52 18.00 -1.32
N ALA A 24 -25.16 17.50 -0.25
CA ALA A 24 -26.37 18.08 0.33
C ALA A 24 -26.10 19.19 1.35
N GLY A 25 -24.84 19.59 1.55
CA GLY A 25 -24.45 20.67 2.46
C GLY A 25 -24.11 20.22 3.89
N GLY A 26 -24.03 18.91 4.14
CA GLY A 26 -23.56 18.36 5.42
C GLY A 26 -22.06 18.56 5.66
N ALA A 27 -21.61 18.28 6.89
CA ALA A 27 -20.21 18.40 7.27
C ALA A 27 -19.32 17.36 6.57
N THR A 28 -18.17 17.79 6.05
CA THR A 28 -17.16 16.92 5.45
C THR A 28 -16.61 15.93 6.48
N ARG A 29 -16.67 14.64 6.16
CA ARG A 29 -16.05 13.59 6.99
C ARG A 29 -14.61 13.37 6.52
N TYR A 30 -13.74 12.88 7.41
CA TYR A 30 -12.33 12.67 7.08
C TYR A 30 -11.84 11.28 7.52
N GLY A 31 -10.93 10.72 6.72
CA GLY A 31 -10.10 9.59 7.10
C GLY A 31 -10.89 8.30 7.32
N ILE A 32 -10.65 7.65 8.46
CA ILE A 32 -11.32 6.37 8.78
C ILE A 32 -12.83 6.54 8.91
N ASP A 33 -13.31 7.68 9.41
CA ASP A 33 -14.73 7.92 9.63
C ASP A 33 -15.47 8.04 8.28
N SER A 34 -14.82 8.60 7.26
CA SER A 34 -15.29 8.58 5.86
C SER A 34 -15.41 7.16 5.33
N LEU A 35 -14.39 6.33 5.56
CA LEU A 35 -14.37 4.96 5.07
C LEU A 35 -15.45 4.09 5.75
N LEU A 36 -15.59 4.22 7.08
CA LEU A 36 -16.63 3.53 7.84
C LEU A 36 -18.03 3.98 7.44
N TYR A 37 -18.21 5.26 7.10
CA TYR A 37 -19.49 5.75 6.58
C TYR A 37 -19.85 5.05 5.25
N ILE A 38 -18.95 5.03 4.27
CA ILE A 38 -19.17 4.38 2.97
C ILE A 38 -19.41 2.88 3.14
N LEU A 39 -18.59 2.19 3.94
CA LEU A 39 -18.76 0.77 4.20
C LEU A 39 -20.07 0.48 4.94
N GLY A 40 -20.50 1.38 5.83
CA GLY A 40 -21.76 1.29 6.55
C GLY A 40 -23.00 1.39 5.65
N GLN A 41 -22.92 2.12 4.54
CA GLN A 41 -24.00 2.17 3.55
C GLN A 41 -24.24 0.81 2.89
N ARG A 42 -23.17 0.02 2.69
CA ARG A 42 -23.26 -1.33 2.10
C ARG A 42 -23.52 -2.42 3.14
N TRP A 43 -22.93 -2.28 4.33
CA TRP A 43 -22.96 -3.28 5.39
C TRP A 43 -23.19 -2.61 6.75
N ALA A 44 -24.43 -2.61 7.21
CA ALA A 44 -24.85 -1.90 8.43
C ALA A 44 -24.13 -2.35 9.72
N TRP A 45 -23.60 -3.58 9.76
CA TRP A 45 -22.89 -4.11 10.93
C TRP A 45 -21.43 -3.63 11.04
N ILE A 46 -20.82 -3.15 9.96
CA ILE A 46 -19.40 -2.74 9.94
C ILE A 46 -19.14 -1.57 10.89
N PRO A 47 -19.92 -0.47 10.88
CA PRO A 47 -19.71 0.63 11.82
C PRO A 47 -19.87 0.20 13.28
N ALA A 48 -20.75 -0.75 13.56
CA ALA A 48 -20.97 -1.25 14.92
C ALA A 48 -19.73 -2.01 15.44
N VAL A 49 -19.17 -2.92 14.63
CA VAL A 49 -17.95 -3.65 14.98
C VAL A 49 -16.74 -2.72 15.03
N ALA A 50 -16.63 -1.80 14.08
CA ALA A 50 -15.52 -0.86 14.01
C ALA A 50 -15.47 0.11 15.20
N ARG A 51 -16.60 0.39 15.85
CA ARG A 51 -16.67 1.24 17.05
C ARG A 51 -16.26 0.53 18.35
N LEU A 52 -16.06 -0.79 18.33
CA LEU A 52 -15.48 -1.49 19.47
C LEU A 52 -14.08 -0.94 19.72
N ARG A 53 -13.81 -0.43 20.94
CA ARG A 53 -12.56 0.27 21.30
C ARG A 53 -11.27 -0.38 20.75
N PRO A 54 -11.02 -1.69 20.92
CA PRO A 54 -9.78 -2.30 20.40
C PRO A 54 -9.73 -2.30 18.86
N VAL A 55 -10.89 -2.48 18.21
CA VAL A 55 -11.02 -2.50 16.75
C VAL A 55 -10.83 -1.09 16.19
N ASP A 56 -11.50 -0.09 16.75
CA ASP A 56 -11.36 1.32 16.36
C ASP A 56 -9.90 1.77 16.47
N TRP A 57 -9.25 1.45 17.59
CA TRP A 57 -7.83 1.76 17.81
C TRP A 57 -6.94 1.14 16.73
N PHE A 58 -7.13 -0.15 16.42
CA PHE A 58 -6.37 -0.85 15.40
C PHE A 58 -6.63 -0.27 14.01
N LEU A 59 -7.89 -0.04 13.63
CA LEU A 59 -8.27 0.52 12.34
C LEU A 59 -7.70 1.92 12.14
N ARG A 60 -7.71 2.77 13.16
CA ARG A 60 -7.07 4.11 13.11
C ARG A 60 -5.56 4.02 12.92
N ARG A 61 -4.90 3.02 13.52
CA ARG A 61 -3.46 2.81 13.35
C ARG A 61 -3.11 2.30 11.95
N LEU A 62 -3.88 1.33 11.47
CA LEU A 62 -3.76 0.77 10.12
C LEU A 62 -4.03 1.84 9.05
N TYR A 63 -5.10 2.64 9.24
CA TYR A 63 -5.42 3.76 8.36
C TYR A 63 -4.25 4.73 8.26
N ARG A 64 -3.65 5.15 9.38
CA ARG A 64 -2.46 6.02 9.37
C ARG A 64 -1.29 5.38 8.65
N LEU A 65 -1.02 4.10 8.88
CA LEU A 65 0.04 3.37 8.19
C LEU A 65 -0.14 3.40 6.66
N VAL A 66 -1.35 3.11 6.18
CA VAL A 66 -1.67 3.13 4.75
C VAL A 66 -1.63 4.55 4.20
N SER A 67 -2.23 5.52 4.90
CA SER A 67 -2.32 6.90 4.43
C SER A 67 -0.95 7.54 4.28
N TYR A 68 -0.06 7.45 5.28
CA TYR A 68 1.31 7.99 5.18
C TYR A 68 2.15 7.31 4.11
N ASN A 69 1.82 6.08 3.72
CA ASN A 69 2.52 5.34 2.67
C ASN A 69 1.80 5.33 1.31
N ARG A 70 0.67 6.04 1.16
CA ARG A 70 -0.16 5.99 -0.05
C ARG A 70 0.59 6.34 -1.33
N ARG A 71 1.51 7.32 -1.27
CA ARG A 71 2.37 7.69 -2.41
C ARG A 71 3.25 6.52 -2.87
N VAL A 72 3.75 5.74 -1.93
CA VAL A 72 4.58 4.58 -2.22
C VAL A 72 3.78 3.37 -2.66
N ILE A 73 2.62 3.16 -2.05
CA ILE A 73 1.73 2.07 -2.42
C ILE A 73 1.28 2.22 -3.88
N VAL A 74 0.84 3.42 -4.26
CA VAL A 74 0.40 3.73 -5.62
C VAL A 74 1.59 3.89 -6.58
N ALA A 75 2.76 4.28 -6.06
CA ALA A 75 3.97 4.56 -6.84
C ALA A 75 3.73 5.55 -7.99
N ASN A 76 2.96 6.59 -7.68
CA ASN A 76 2.67 7.65 -8.64
C ASN A 76 3.32 8.96 -8.20
N ASN A 77 3.83 9.70 -9.18
CA ASN A 77 4.35 11.04 -8.99
C ASN A 77 3.27 12.03 -9.42
N THR A 78 3.06 13.05 -8.60
CA THR A 78 2.12 14.12 -8.91
C THR A 78 2.63 14.87 -10.16
N PRO A 79 1.82 15.03 -11.22
CA PRO A 79 2.22 15.79 -12.40
C PRO A 79 2.62 17.22 -12.05
N ALA A 80 3.57 17.81 -12.78
CA ALA A 80 3.95 19.21 -12.60
C ALA A 80 2.72 20.12 -12.78
N GLY A 81 2.41 20.92 -11.76
CA GLY A 81 1.25 21.83 -11.74
C GLY A 81 -0.06 21.22 -11.21
N ALA A 82 -0.10 19.92 -10.88
CA ALA A 82 -1.24 19.31 -10.19
C ALA A 82 -1.13 19.52 -8.66
N PHE A 83 -2.29 19.58 -7.99
CA PHE A 83 -2.33 19.76 -6.55
C PHE A 83 -1.73 18.53 -5.83
N ASP A 84 -0.63 18.74 -5.09
CA ASP A 84 0.01 17.66 -4.35
C ASP A 84 -0.77 17.34 -3.07
N CYS A 85 -1.69 16.40 -3.19
CA CYS A 85 -2.38 15.81 -2.06
C CYS A 85 -1.48 14.85 -1.28
N ALA A 86 -0.23 14.57 -1.65
CA ALA A 86 0.55 13.57 -0.91
C ALA A 86 0.77 13.97 0.56
N PRO A 87 0.75 12.99 1.49
CA PRO A 87 1.08 13.26 2.89
C PRO A 87 2.57 13.64 3.00
N PRO A 88 2.94 14.41 4.03
CA PRO A 88 4.35 14.69 4.31
C PRO A 88 5.12 13.39 4.58
N PHE A 89 6.42 13.40 4.26
CA PHE A 89 7.29 12.25 4.52
C PHE A 89 7.43 12.00 6.02
N HIS A 90 7.04 10.80 6.47
CA HIS A 90 7.13 10.40 7.87
C HIS A 90 7.94 9.11 8.02
N LEU A 91 9.19 9.26 8.49
CA LEU A 91 10.17 8.16 8.55
C LEU A 91 9.68 6.95 9.34
N PHE A 92 9.07 7.17 10.52
CA PHE A 92 8.55 6.08 11.37
C PHE A 92 7.57 5.16 10.62
N TYR A 93 6.52 5.72 9.98
CA TYR A 93 5.54 4.92 9.24
C TYR A 93 6.12 4.27 8.01
N ARG A 94 7.16 4.87 7.43
CA ARG A 94 7.83 4.34 6.25
C ARG A 94 8.68 3.11 6.59
N VAL A 95 9.46 3.17 7.66
CA VAL A 95 10.21 2.01 8.17
C VAL A 95 9.25 0.92 8.63
N LEU A 96 8.19 1.28 9.35
CA LEU A 96 7.17 0.33 9.78
C LEU A 96 6.51 -0.39 8.58
N TYR A 97 6.19 0.34 7.51
CA TYR A 97 5.63 -0.24 6.28
C TYR A 97 6.63 -1.16 5.57
N LEU A 98 7.91 -0.77 5.49
CA LEU A 98 8.95 -1.61 4.92
C LEU A 98 9.11 -2.93 5.68
N LEU A 99 9.18 -2.86 7.01
CA LEU A 99 9.27 -4.05 7.85
C LEU A 99 8.03 -4.94 7.67
N LEU A 100 6.83 -4.35 7.62
CA LEU A 100 5.59 -5.10 7.35
C LEU A 100 5.64 -5.77 5.98
N ALA A 101 6.03 -5.05 4.93
CA ALA A 101 6.09 -5.57 3.56
C ALA A 101 7.10 -6.72 3.42
N LEU A 102 8.26 -6.61 4.06
CA LEU A 102 9.27 -7.66 4.07
C LEU A 102 8.85 -8.86 4.92
N ALA A 103 8.35 -8.64 6.14
CA ALA A 103 7.96 -9.71 7.05
C ALA A 103 6.74 -10.48 6.53
N VAL A 104 5.68 -9.77 6.13
CA VAL A 104 4.44 -10.39 5.63
C VAL A 104 4.61 -10.82 4.19
N GLY A 105 4.99 -9.91 3.29
CA GLY A 105 5.13 -10.23 1.86
C GLY A 105 6.24 -11.24 1.59
N GLY A 106 7.45 -10.92 2.05
CA GLY A 106 8.62 -11.78 1.89
C GLY A 106 8.48 -13.10 2.65
N GLY A 107 7.97 -13.08 3.88
CA GLY A 107 7.73 -14.30 4.66
C GLY A 107 6.71 -15.24 4.01
N LEU A 108 5.57 -14.73 3.54
CA LEU A 108 4.55 -15.54 2.85
C LEU A 108 5.07 -16.11 1.54
N LEU A 109 5.79 -15.32 0.75
CA LEU A 109 6.38 -15.79 -0.52
C LEU A 109 7.50 -16.80 -0.29
N GLY A 110 8.34 -16.61 0.74
CA GLY A 110 9.38 -17.56 1.12
C GLY A 110 8.80 -18.91 1.54
N TRP A 111 7.81 -18.88 2.46
CA TRP A 111 7.06 -20.08 2.86
C TRP A 111 6.40 -20.78 1.67
N PHE A 112 5.78 -20.01 0.78
CA PHE A 112 5.12 -20.56 -0.41
C PHE A 112 6.13 -21.21 -1.36
N ALA A 113 7.25 -20.53 -1.62
CA ALA A 113 8.30 -21.03 -2.51
C ALA A 113 8.94 -22.32 -1.95
N GLU A 114 9.25 -22.37 -0.65
CA GLU A 114 9.79 -23.57 -0.01
C GLU A 114 8.84 -24.77 -0.12
N LYS A 115 7.54 -24.53 0.01
CA LYS A 115 6.52 -25.58 0.01
C LYS A 115 6.21 -26.13 -1.38
N TYR A 116 6.15 -25.26 -2.40
CA TYR A 116 5.60 -25.62 -3.72
C TYR A 116 6.64 -25.64 -4.83
N PHE A 117 7.82 -25.04 -4.66
CA PHE A 117 8.86 -25.01 -5.69
C PHE A 117 10.03 -25.93 -5.35
N PRO A 118 10.71 -26.51 -6.37
CA PRO A 118 11.97 -27.19 -6.14
C PRO A 118 13.02 -26.19 -5.61
N PRO A 119 14.00 -26.63 -4.79
CA PRO A 119 14.94 -25.73 -4.10
C PRO A 119 15.67 -24.73 -5.00
N LEU A 120 16.07 -25.16 -6.21
CA LEU A 120 16.74 -24.28 -7.18
C LEU A 120 15.83 -23.14 -7.66
N LEU A 121 14.56 -23.43 -7.90
CA LEU A 121 13.59 -22.41 -8.32
C LEU A 121 13.25 -21.48 -7.15
N ALA A 122 13.06 -22.02 -5.94
CA ALA A 122 12.84 -21.22 -4.74
C ALA A 122 14.01 -20.24 -4.50
N LEU A 123 15.26 -20.72 -4.64
CA LEU A 123 16.45 -19.88 -4.55
C LEU A 123 16.47 -18.81 -5.64
N ALA A 124 16.17 -19.16 -6.90
CA ALA A 124 16.12 -18.19 -8.00
C ALA A 124 15.09 -17.08 -7.75
N VAL A 125 13.92 -17.42 -7.22
CA VAL A 125 12.87 -16.44 -6.85
C VAL A 125 13.35 -15.52 -5.73
N LEU A 126 13.98 -16.05 -4.68
CA LEU A 126 14.50 -15.25 -3.57
C LEU A 126 15.63 -14.31 -4.04
N VAL A 127 16.55 -14.81 -4.86
CA VAL A 127 17.63 -14.00 -5.45
C VAL A 127 17.06 -12.91 -6.34
N GLY A 128 16.07 -13.23 -7.19
CA GLY A 128 15.38 -12.24 -8.02
C GLY A 128 14.69 -11.15 -7.20
N ALA A 129 13.98 -11.54 -6.14
CA ALA A 129 13.35 -10.60 -5.22
C ALA A 129 14.38 -9.69 -4.53
N MET A 130 15.53 -10.24 -4.10
CA MET A 130 16.61 -9.47 -3.49
C MET A 130 17.29 -8.53 -4.49
N ALA A 131 17.46 -8.96 -5.74
CA ALA A 131 18.07 -8.17 -6.81
C ALA A 131 17.30 -6.86 -7.09
N ILE A 132 15.97 -6.89 -6.97
CA ILE A 132 15.11 -5.70 -7.12
C ILE A 132 15.38 -4.66 -6.03
N LEU A 133 15.89 -5.05 -4.86
CA LEU A 133 16.19 -4.13 -3.76
C LEU A 133 17.60 -3.55 -3.84
N LEU A 134 18.55 -4.21 -4.52
CA LEU A 134 19.96 -3.78 -4.63
C LEU A 134 20.18 -2.33 -5.07
N PRO A 135 19.41 -1.76 -6.02
CA PRO A 135 19.60 -0.37 -6.42
C PRO A 135 19.40 0.63 -5.27
N ALA A 136 18.73 0.25 -4.18
CA ALA A 136 18.60 1.10 -2.99
C ALA A 136 19.95 1.45 -2.36
N LEU A 137 20.94 0.55 -2.42
CA LEU A 137 22.25 0.73 -1.81
C LEU A 137 23.06 1.87 -2.46
N ARG A 138 22.72 2.25 -3.69
CA ARG A 138 23.36 3.33 -4.44
C ARG A 138 22.69 4.69 -4.24
N ARG A 139 21.63 4.77 -3.43
CA ARG A 139 20.83 5.99 -3.24
C ARG A 139 21.05 6.61 -1.85
N PRO A 140 20.96 7.94 -1.70
CA PRO A 140 21.04 8.62 -0.40
C PRO A 140 19.82 8.31 0.48
N SER A 141 19.94 8.61 1.78
CA SER A 141 19.05 8.12 2.85
C SER A 141 17.54 8.47 2.75
N PRO A 142 17.06 9.55 2.10
CA PRO A 142 15.62 9.70 1.87
C PRO A 142 15.14 8.94 0.61
N ASP A 143 15.94 8.95 -0.46
CA ASP A 143 15.56 8.36 -1.75
C ASP A 143 15.67 6.84 -1.74
N ALA A 144 16.64 6.28 -1.01
CA ALA A 144 16.78 4.83 -0.81
C ALA A 144 15.54 4.27 -0.11
N VAL A 145 15.09 4.92 0.96
CA VAL A 145 13.91 4.52 1.72
C VAL A 145 12.62 4.71 0.90
N HIS A 146 12.58 5.72 0.02
CA HIS A 146 11.51 5.90 -0.93
C HIS A 146 11.45 4.77 -1.96
N TYR A 147 12.59 4.47 -2.58
CA TYR A 147 12.73 3.39 -3.56
C TYR A 147 12.37 2.03 -2.98
N LEU A 148 12.93 1.69 -1.81
CA LEU A 148 12.63 0.45 -1.11
C LEU A 148 11.14 0.31 -0.84
N GLY A 149 10.47 1.39 -0.43
CA GLY A 149 9.03 1.36 -0.20
C GLY A 149 8.26 1.00 -1.46
N ILE A 150 8.60 1.65 -2.58
CA ILE A 150 7.96 1.42 -3.88
C ILE A 150 8.16 -0.04 -4.31
N MET A 151 9.38 -0.55 -4.19
CA MET A 151 9.73 -1.90 -4.62
C MET A 151 9.30 -3.01 -3.66
N ALA A 152 9.10 -2.72 -2.38
CA ALA A 152 8.54 -3.67 -1.41
C ALA A 152 7.02 -3.85 -1.57
N THR A 153 6.32 -2.90 -2.17
CA THR A 153 4.85 -3.00 -2.35
C THR A 153 4.42 -4.17 -3.26
N PRO A 154 5.03 -4.41 -4.44
CA PRO A 154 4.78 -5.62 -5.22
C PRO A 154 4.98 -6.91 -4.42
N LEU A 155 6.00 -6.97 -3.56
CA LEU A 155 6.29 -8.12 -2.71
C LEU A 155 5.15 -8.37 -1.71
N LEU A 156 4.68 -7.32 -1.04
CA LEU A 156 3.54 -7.40 -0.13
C LEU A 156 2.27 -7.88 -0.85
N VAL A 157 1.96 -7.30 -2.01
CA VAL A 157 0.76 -7.69 -2.79
C VAL A 157 0.86 -9.14 -3.25
N ALA A 158 2.00 -9.56 -3.81
CA ALA A 158 2.20 -10.94 -4.24
C ALA A 158 2.11 -11.93 -3.07
N GLY A 159 2.67 -11.60 -1.90
CA GLY A 159 2.56 -12.42 -0.69
C GLY A 159 1.13 -12.54 -0.17
N LEU A 160 0.36 -11.44 -0.18
CA LEU A 160 -1.05 -11.48 0.21
C LEU A 160 -1.91 -12.27 -0.78
N LEU A 161 -1.57 -12.26 -2.07
CA LEU A 161 -2.28 -13.05 -3.09
C LEU A 161 -2.11 -14.56 -2.90
N VAL A 162 -0.96 -15.02 -2.38
CA VAL A 162 -0.73 -16.45 -2.11
C VAL A 162 -1.27 -16.90 -0.76
N LEU A 163 -1.70 -15.97 0.11
CA LEU A 163 -2.22 -16.27 1.45
C LEU A 163 -3.38 -17.31 1.45
N PRO A 164 -4.36 -17.28 0.53
CA PRO A 164 -5.44 -18.28 0.53
C PRO A 164 -4.96 -19.73 0.32
N ALA A 165 -3.76 -19.94 -0.24
CA ALA A 165 -3.16 -21.26 -0.41
C ALA A 165 -2.78 -21.95 0.91
N LEU A 166 -2.79 -21.24 2.04
CA LEU A 166 -2.65 -21.83 3.38
C LEU A 166 -3.82 -22.77 3.70
N TRP A 167 -5.04 -22.36 3.37
CA TRP A 167 -6.26 -23.14 3.66
C TRP A 167 -6.70 -24.00 2.49
N TRP A 168 -6.42 -23.57 1.25
CA TRP A 168 -6.79 -24.30 0.03
C TRP A 168 -5.58 -24.58 -0.87
N PRO A 169 -4.81 -25.65 -0.60
CA PRO A 169 -3.61 -25.98 -1.36
C PRO A 169 -3.83 -26.20 -2.86
N LEU A 170 -5.03 -26.62 -3.26
CA LEU A 170 -5.41 -26.78 -4.67
C LEU A 170 -5.33 -25.46 -5.47
N LEU A 171 -5.47 -24.32 -4.79
CA LEU A 171 -5.37 -23.00 -5.41
C LEU A 171 -3.92 -22.48 -5.46
N ALA A 172 -2.93 -23.22 -4.96
CA ALA A 172 -1.55 -22.73 -4.86
C ALA A 172 -0.98 -22.29 -6.23
N TRP A 173 -1.04 -23.16 -7.24
CA TRP A 173 -0.51 -22.86 -8.57
C TRP A 173 -1.21 -21.70 -9.30
N PRO A 174 -2.56 -21.62 -9.35
CA PRO A 174 -3.21 -20.46 -9.95
C PRO A 174 -2.91 -19.16 -9.18
N LEU A 175 -2.83 -19.20 -7.85
CA LEU A 175 -2.47 -18.03 -7.05
C LEU A 175 -1.00 -17.63 -7.26
N ALA A 176 -0.09 -18.58 -7.43
CA ALA A 176 1.31 -18.32 -7.78
C ALA A 176 1.42 -17.63 -9.15
N GLY A 177 0.71 -18.15 -10.16
CA GLY A 177 0.65 -17.53 -11.48
C GLY A 177 0.11 -16.09 -11.41
N LEU A 178 -0.99 -15.88 -10.68
CA LEU A 178 -1.56 -14.55 -10.47
C LEU A 178 -0.58 -13.61 -9.74
N ALA A 179 0.07 -14.09 -8.68
CA ALA A 179 1.05 -13.32 -7.92
C ALA A 179 2.26 -12.92 -8.78
N LEU A 180 2.74 -13.81 -9.65
CA LEU A 180 3.83 -13.51 -10.59
C LEU A 180 3.41 -12.47 -11.64
N VAL A 181 2.22 -12.61 -12.24
CA VAL A 181 1.73 -11.66 -13.25
C VAL A 181 1.47 -10.28 -12.63
N VAL A 182 0.74 -10.25 -11.50
CA VAL A 182 0.41 -8.99 -10.81
C VAL A 182 1.69 -8.35 -10.28
N GLY A 183 2.51 -9.09 -9.54
CA GLY A 183 3.78 -8.63 -8.96
C GLY A 183 4.78 -8.18 -10.02
N GLY A 184 4.97 -8.95 -11.09
CA GLY A 184 5.84 -8.61 -12.21
C GLY A 184 5.38 -7.35 -12.94
N SER A 185 4.09 -7.25 -13.29
CA SER A 185 3.53 -6.05 -13.94
C SER A 185 3.68 -4.81 -13.05
N MET A 186 3.55 -5.00 -11.74
CA MET A 186 3.73 -3.98 -10.73
C MET A 186 5.17 -3.50 -10.63
N VAL A 187 6.15 -4.41 -10.66
CA VAL A 187 7.58 -4.06 -10.67
C VAL A 187 7.92 -3.29 -11.94
N GLY A 188 7.49 -3.76 -13.12
CA GLY A 188 7.77 -3.11 -14.39
C GLY A 188 7.27 -1.66 -14.45
N ARG A 189 5.98 -1.42 -14.15
CA ARG A 189 5.41 -0.06 -14.12
C ARG A 189 6.13 0.86 -13.13
N ARG A 190 6.53 0.32 -11.97
CA ARG A 190 7.23 1.08 -10.94
C ARG A 190 8.67 1.40 -11.35
N TRP A 191 9.35 0.46 -11.98
CA TRP A 191 10.69 0.65 -12.51
C TRP A 191 10.72 1.81 -13.52
N ASP A 192 9.77 1.85 -14.45
CA ASP A 192 9.63 2.95 -15.41
C ASP A 192 9.35 4.29 -14.72
N SER A 193 8.49 4.30 -13.70
CA SER A 193 8.17 5.51 -12.94
C SER A 193 9.39 6.10 -12.21
N LEU A 194 10.25 5.23 -11.65
CA LEU A 194 11.45 5.63 -10.93
C LEU A 194 12.57 6.10 -11.85
N ILE A 195 12.70 5.52 -13.05
CA ILE A 195 13.63 6.01 -14.08
C ILE A 195 13.22 7.41 -14.54
N LYS A 196 11.93 7.63 -14.80
CA LYS A 196 11.41 8.93 -15.26
C LYS A 196 11.52 10.02 -14.20
N SER A 197 11.47 9.67 -12.92
CA SER A 197 11.63 10.60 -11.80
C SER A 197 13.07 11.11 -11.59
N ASN A 198 14.06 10.47 -12.20
CA ASN A 198 15.49 10.78 -12.03
C ASN A 198 16.09 11.51 -13.26
N ARG A 199 15.23 11.97 -14.17
CA ARG A 199 15.54 12.91 -15.27
C ARG A 199 14.80 14.21 -15.01
#